data_AF-A0A433DPB3-F1
#
_entry.id   AF-A0A433DPB3-F1
#
_cell.length_a   1.000
_cell.length_b   1.000
_cell.length_c   1.000
_cell.angle_alpha   90.00
_cell.angle_beta   90.00
_cell.angle_gamma   90.00
#
_symmetry.space_group_name_H-M   'P 1'
#
loop_
_entity.id
_entity.type
_entity.pdbx_description
1 polymer ?
#
loop_
_entity_poly.entity_id
_entity_poly.type
_entity_poly.pdbx_seq_one_letter_code
_entity_poly.pdbx_strand_id
1 'polypeptide(L)'
;MFSSHDGLCTIGELAEHLGVSVKTVRFYSDRGLLPEASRSAGGHRRYGPDAVERLGLIRSLRGLDLSVPEVRRILDEQDAQDGREGAGAGGALEDAVAGRLRGLGSELAALRWREAALRLVQECPPAERPDRLRLVGAVAAPPSTTSLARFWRSWLPPRMPARSVTAFLEAAVPPPPDDPLPAQVLAFARLHAFVTRPCGGGAGAGSCQPRAHGVTEARASAVLYAGLAEAYDLAGAELRRGAEPSPGEALDGFVDAYASTYSARDTPAFRRVLAGRLADDPRIDRYWELTAEVISAPGGPPEPTPGTAHDWLLAALEAQLGMAADHGGARRGTVGGAPVSVAPA
;
A
#
# COMPACT_ATOMS: atom_id res chain seq x y z
N MET A 1 -5.91 -51.05 -16.23
CA MET A 1 -6.14 -51.67 -17.56
C MET A 1 -7.62 -51.51 -17.86
N PHE A 2 -8.00 -50.88 -18.98
CA PHE A 2 -9.39 -50.71 -19.39
C PHE A 2 -10.02 -52.09 -19.63
N SER A 3 -11.07 -52.47 -18.89
CA SER A 3 -11.61 -53.84 -18.84
C SER A 3 -12.68 -54.17 -19.89
N SER A 4 -12.71 -53.49 -21.04
CA SER A 4 -13.68 -53.77 -22.12
C SER A 4 -12.99 -53.92 -23.47
N HIS A 5 -13.49 -54.80 -24.35
CA HIS A 5 -13.04 -54.96 -25.75
C HIS A 5 -13.05 -53.64 -26.56
N ASP A 6 -13.79 -52.62 -26.08
CA ASP A 6 -13.99 -51.33 -26.76
C ASP A 6 -13.13 -50.17 -26.20
N GLY A 7 -12.23 -50.41 -25.24
CA GLY A 7 -11.38 -49.36 -24.64
C GLY A 7 -12.13 -48.35 -23.74
N LEU A 8 -13.41 -48.60 -23.45
CA LEU A 8 -14.26 -47.74 -22.62
C LEU A 8 -14.34 -48.24 -21.16
N CYS A 9 -14.37 -47.31 -20.21
CA CYS A 9 -14.55 -47.58 -18.78
C CYS A 9 -15.95 -47.17 -18.28
N THR A 10 -16.46 -47.92 -17.32
CA THR A 10 -17.64 -47.56 -16.53
C THR A 10 -17.31 -46.45 -15.54
N ILE A 11 -18.35 -45.84 -14.97
CA ILE A 11 -18.18 -44.85 -13.91
C ILE A 11 -17.47 -45.39 -12.66
N GLY A 12 -17.66 -46.68 -12.34
CA GLY A 12 -17.02 -47.33 -11.21
C GLY A 12 -15.53 -47.52 -11.45
N GLU A 13 -15.16 -48.04 -12.62
CA GLU A 13 -13.77 -48.22 -13.03
C GLU A 13 -13.03 -46.89 -13.13
N LEU A 14 -13.67 -45.85 -13.68
CA LEU A 14 -13.09 -44.50 -13.77
C LEU A 14 -12.87 -43.89 -12.37
N ALA A 15 -13.81 -44.11 -11.46
CA ALA A 15 -13.70 -43.66 -10.07
C ALA A 15 -12.55 -44.36 -9.33
N GLU A 16 -12.45 -45.67 -9.49
CA GLU A 16 -11.38 -46.49 -8.90
C GLU A 16 -10.00 -46.10 -9.44
N HIS A 17 -9.89 -45.83 -10.75
CA HIS A 17 -8.62 -45.50 -11.39
C HIS A 17 -7.94 -44.24 -10.82
N LEU A 18 -8.73 -43.27 -10.36
CA LEU A 18 -8.22 -42.00 -9.82
C LEU A 18 -8.47 -41.85 -8.32
N GLY A 19 -8.95 -42.91 -7.66
CA GLY A 19 -9.23 -42.93 -6.22
C GLY A 19 -10.29 -41.92 -5.79
N VAL A 20 -11.27 -41.64 -6.65
CA VAL A 20 -12.39 -40.71 -6.35
C VAL A 20 -13.68 -41.48 -6.13
N SER A 21 -14.67 -40.86 -5.50
CA SER A 21 -15.98 -41.50 -5.34
C SER A 21 -16.76 -41.51 -6.66
N VAL A 22 -17.59 -42.53 -6.89
CA VAL A 22 -18.54 -42.56 -8.02
C VAL A 22 -19.44 -41.31 -8.03
N LYS A 23 -19.80 -40.79 -6.85
CA LYS A 23 -20.57 -39.55 -6.71
C LYS A 23 -19.82 -38.34 -7.30
N THR A 24 -18.50 -38.28 -7.11
CA THR A 24 -17.64 -37.23 -7.68
C THR A 24 -17.62 -37.29 -9.20
N VAL A 25 -17.48 -38.50 -9.78
CA VAL A 25 -17.51 -38.67 -11.24
C VAL A 25 -18.88 -38.29 -11.82
N ARG A 26 -19.99 -38.68 -11.15
CA ARG A 26 -21.34 -38.24 -11.52
C ARG A 26 -21.48 -36.73 -11.49
N PHE A 27 -21.02 -36.09 -10.42
CA PHE A 27 -21.08 -34.64 -10.25
C PHE A 27 -20.44 -33.88 -11.41
N TYR A 28 -19.26 -34.32 -11.89
CA TYR A 28 -18.58 -33.68 -13.01
C TYR A 28 -19.25 -34.01 -14.35
N SER A 29 -19.69 -35.25 -14.55
CA SER A 29 -20.38 -35.64 -15.79
C SER A 29 -21.76 -34.96 -15.94
N ASP A 30 -22.52 -34.82 -14.85
CA ASP A 30 -23.81 -34.09 -14.85
C ASP A 30 -23.62 -32.59 -15.14
N ARG A 31 -22.45 -32.05 -14.82
CA ARG A 31 -22.05 -30.68 -15.17
C ARG A 31 -21.44 -30.57 -16.57
N GLY A 32 -21.32 -31.66 -17.32
CA GLY A 32 -20.68 -31.67 -18.64
C GLY A 32 -19.17 -31.44 -18.61
N LEU A 33 -18.52 -31.55 -17.45
CA LEU A 33 -17.07 -31.43 -17.31
C LEU A 33 -16.35 -32.74 -17.64
N LEU A 34 -17.08 -33.85 -17.69
CA LEU A 34 -16.61 -35.15 -18.16
C LEU A 34 -17.56 -35.64 -19.25
N PRO A 35 -17.24 -35.40 -20.53
CA PRO A 35 -18.05 -35.87 -21.64
C PRO A 35 -18.12 -37.40 -21.64
N GLU A 36 -19.32 -37.94 -21.86
CA GLU A 36 -19.55 -39.37 -22.01
C GLU A 36 -19.15 -39.78 -23.45
N ALA A 37 -18.44 -40.88 -23.61
CA ALA A 37 -18.10 -41.41 -24.93
C ALA A 37 -19.29 -42.17 -25.55
N SER A 38 -20.02 -42.92 -24.73
CA SER A 38 -21.23 -43.64 -25.14
C SER A 38 -22.05 -44.06 -23.93
N ARG A 39 -23.17 -44.75 -24.18
CA ARG A 39 -23.93 -45.46 -23.15
C ARG A 39 -24.01 -46.93 -23.49
N SER A 40 -23.94 -47.79 -22.47
CA SER A 40 -24.13 -49.23 -22.66
C SER A 40 -25.57 -49.55 -23.05
N ALA A 41 -25.82 -50.78 -23.53
CA ALA A 41 -27.17 -51.27 -23.83
C ALA A 41 -28.14 -51.19 -22.62
N GLY A 42 -27.62 -51.24 -21.39
CA GLY A 42 -28.38 -51.04 -20.15
C GLY A 42 -28.53 -49.57 -19.70
N GLY A 43 -28.10 -48.61 -20.52
CA GLY A 43 -28.22 -47.17 -20.23
C GLY A 43 -27.12 -46.59 -19.33
N HIS A 44 -26.05 -47.33 -19.02
CA HIS A 44 -24.97 -46.84 -18.16
C HIS A 44 -23.96 -46.00 -18.95
N ARG A 45 -23.52 -44.87 -18.37
CA ARG A 45 -22.49 -43.98 -18.93
C ARG A 45 -21.16 -44.74 -19.13
N ARG A 46 -20.53 -44.57 -20.28
CA ARG A 46 -19.21 -45.10 -20.63
C ARG A 46 -18.27 -43.96 -21.01
N TYR A 47 -17.02 -44.06 -20.56
CA TYR A 47 -16.01 -43.02 -20.74
C TYR A 47 -14.79 -43.57 -21.48
N GLY A 48 -14.24 -42.76 -22.39
CA GLY A 48 -13.02 -43.09 -23.11
C GLY A 48 -11.74 -42.85 -22.28
N PRO A 49 -10.56 -43.15 -22.85
CA PRO A 49 -9.27 -42.91 -22.21
C PRO A 49 -9.07 -41.42 -21.83
N ASP A 50 -9.50 -40.48 -22.69
CA ASP A 50 -9.35 -39.03 -22.47
C ASP A 50 -10.07 -38.56 -21.19
N ALA A 51 -11.14 -39.27 -20.78
CA ALA A 51 -11.86 -38.95 -19.55
C ALA A 51 -11.02 -39.24 -18.29
N VAL A 52 -10.07 -40.17 -18.35
CA VAL A 52 -9.12 -40.43 -17.27
C VAL A 52 -8.18 -39.24 -17.11
N GLU A 53 -7.58 -38.79 -18.20
CA GLU A 53 -6.67 -37.63 -18.18
C GLU A 53 -7.42 -36.37 -17.72
N ARG A 54 -8.62 -36.13 -18.27
CA ARG A 54 -9.48 -35.00 -17.90
C ARG A 54 -9.90 -35.03 -16.43
N LEU A 55 -10.31 -36.19 -15.90
CA LEU A 55 -10.66 -36.31 -14.48
C LEU A 55 -9.42 -36.15 -13.58
N GLY A 56 -8.26 -36.62 -14.04
CA GLY A 56 -6.97 -36.40 -13.37
C GLY A 56 -6.65 -34.90 -13.27
N LEU A 57 -6.80 -34.17 -14.37
CA LEU A 57 -6.61 -32.72 -14.40
C LEU A 57 -7.60 -31.98 -13.50
N ILE A 58 -8.90 -32.30 -13.59
CA ILE A 58 -9.93 -31.73 -12.69
C ILE A 58 -9.53 -31.94 -11.23
N ARG A 59 -9.07 -33.14 -10.87
CA ARG A 59 -8.64 -33.45 -9.50
C ARG A 59 -7.45 -32.59 -9.08
N SER A 60 -6.43 -32.45 -9.95
CA SER A 60 -5.26 -31.62 -9.68
C SER A 60 -5.62 -30.16 -9.48
N LEU A 61 -6.43 -29.57 -10.37
CA LEU A 61 -6.87 -28.18 -10.27
C LEU A 61 -7.73 -27.93 -9.02
N ARG A 62 -8.61 -28.88 -8.67
CA ARG A 62 -9.38 -28.83 -7.41
C ARG A 62 -8.49 -29.00 -6.18
N GLY A 63 -7.39 -29.76 -6.29
CA GLY A 63 -6.37 -29.88 -5.23
C GLY A 63 -5.61 -28.59 -4.97
N LEU A 64 -5.51 -27.71 -5.97
CA LEU A 64 -5.02 -26.33 -5.85
C LEU A 64 -6.11 -25.34 -5.39
N ASP A 65 -7.27 -25.86 -4.99
CA ASP A 65 -8.43 -25.10 -4.52
C ASP A 65 -9.05 -24.15 -5.57
N LEU A 66 -8.83 -24.43 -6.87
CA LEU A 66 -9.50 -23.69 -7.95
C LEU A 66 -10.96 -24.09 -8.04
N SER A 67 -11.87 -23.13 -8.08
CA SER A 67 -13.32 -23.37 -8.12
C SER A 67 -13.77 -24.14 -9.37
N VAL A 68 -14.92 -24.81 -9.29
CA VAL A 68 -15.48 -25.56 -10.44
C VAL A 68 -15.69 -24.68 -11.69
N PRO A 69 -16.14 -23.41 -11.57
CA PRO A 69 -16.18 -22.49 -12.72
C PRO A 69 -14.80 -22.17 -13.32
N GLU A 70 -13.75 -22.05 -12.52
CA GLU A 70 -12.37 -21.86 -13.03
C GLU A 70 -11.88 -23.10 -13.75
N VAL A 71 -12.08 -24.28 -13.16
CA VAL A 71 -11.75 -25.56 -13.79
C VAL A 71 -12.46 -25.70 -15.13
N ARG A 72 -13.74 -25.34 -15.22
CA ARG A 72 -14.48 -25.33 -16.48
C ARG A 72 -13.80 -24.46 -17.52
N ARG A 73 -13.49 -23.20 -17.19
CA ARG A 73 -12.87 -22.27 -18.14
C ARG A 73 -11.55 -22.80 -18.69
N ILE A 74 -10.73 -23.40 -17.82
CA ILE A 74 -9.45 -24.03 -18.22
C ILE A 74 -9.70 -25.18 -19.18
N LEU A 75 -10.67 -26.05 -18.88
CA LEU A 75 -10.99 -27.19 -19.75
C LEU A 75 -11.60 -26.76 -21.09
N ASP A 76 -12.50 -25.78 -21.09
CA ASP A 76 -13.13 -25.25 -22.30
C ASP A 76 -12.08 -24.59 -23.22
N GLU A 77 -11.04 -23.98 -22.64
CA GLU A 77 -9.91 -23.40 -23.37
C GLU A 77 -9.00 -24.48 -23.99
N GLN A 78 -8.71 -25.56 -23.25
CA GLN A 78 -7.98 -26.71 -23.78
C GLN A 78 -8.74 -27.39 -24.93
N ASP A 79 -10.04 -27.60 -24.76
CA ASP A 79 -10.91 -28.19 -25.80
C ASP A 79 -10.94 -27.32 -27.07
N ALA A 80 -10.87 -26.00 -26.92
CA ALA A 80 -10.81 -25.06 -28.05
C ALA A 80 -9.45 -25.05 -28.77
N GLN A 81 -8.35 -25.30 -28.05
CA GLN A 81 -7.00 -25.39 -28.60
C GLN A 81 -6.76 -26.69 -29.35
N ASP A 82 -7.31 -27.81 -28.87
CA ASP A 82 -7.22 -29.11 -29.55
C ASP A 82 -8.02 -29.15 -30.88
N GLY A 83 -9.03 -28.28 -31.01
CA GLY A 83 -9.93 -28.23 -32.18
C GLY A 83 -9.55 -27.24 -33.30
N ARG A 84 -8.57 -26.34 -33.11
CA ARG A 84 -8.20 -25.31 -34.10
C ARG A 84 -6.69 -25.01 -34.09
N GLU A 85 -6.05 -25.16 -35.25
CA GLU A 85 -4.71 -24.61 -35.51
C GLU A 85 -4.73 -23.07 -35.36
N GLY A 86 -4.28 -22.58 -34.20
CA GLY A 86 -3.75 -21.23 -34.02
C GLY A 86 -4.74 -20.12 -33.62
N ALA A 87 -4.31 -19.36 -32.61
CA ALA A 87 -4.77 -18.03 -32.19
C ALA A 87 -6.04 -17.95 -31.29
N GLY A 88 -5.84 -18.17 -29.99
CA GLY A 88 -6.72 -17.71 -28.92
C GLY A 88 -5.98 -17.78 -27.58
N ALA A 89 -5.90 -16.66 -26.86
CA ALA A 89 -4.99 -16.41 -25.74
C ALA A 89 -5.09 -17.41 -24.59
N GLY A 90 -4.10 -18.31 -24.50
CA GLY A 90 -3.78 -19.12 -23.33
C GLY A 90 -3.64 -18.25 -22.08
N GLY A 91 -4.56 -18.38 -21.13
CA GLY A 91 -4.49 -17.58 -19.91
C GLY A 91 -5.44 -17.95 -18.78
N ALA A 92 -6.44 -18.82 -18.97
CA ALA A 92 -7.39 -19.09 -17.88
C ALA A 92 -6.72 -19.80 -16.69
N LEU A 93 -5.73 -20.66 -16.96
CA LEU A 93 -4.95 -21.31 -15.91
C LEU A 93 -4.08 -20.28 -15.18
N GLU A 94 -3.34 -19.46 -15.91
CA GLU A 94 -2.48 -18.40 -15.39
C GLU A 94 -3.29 -17.41 -14.54
N ASP A 95 -4.45 -16.98 -15.03
CA ASP A 95 -5.35 -16.06 -14.33
C ASP A 95 -5.93 -16.68 -13.05
N ALA A 96 -6.36 -17.96 -13.12
CA ALA A 96 -6.90 -18.67 -11.97
C ALA A 96 -5.82 -18.89 -10.89
N VAL A 97 -4.61 -19.30 -11.29
CA VAL A 97 -3.47 -19.49 -10.38
C VAL A 97 -3.06 -18.15 -9.79
N ALA A 98 -2.91 -17.10 -10.60
CA ALA A 98 -2.57 -15.76 -10.11
C ALA A 98 -3.65 -15.22 -9.15
N GLY A 99 -4.93 -15.47 -9.44
CA GLY A 99 -6.05 -15.17 -8.54
C GLY A 99 -5.93 -15.89 -7.20
N ARG A 100 -5.65 -17.20 -7.22
CA ARG A 100 -5.50 -17.99 -6.00
C ARG A 100 -4.29 -17.54 -5.17
N LEU A 101 -3.16 -17.25 -5.82
CA LEU A 101 -1.96 -16.72 -5.18
C LEU A 101 -2.23 -15.36 -4.51
N ARG A 102 -2.95 -14.44 -5.18
CA ARG A 102 -3.36 -13.16 -4.57
C ARG A 102 -4.27 -13.36 -3.35
N GLY A 103 -5.21 -14.29 -3.42
CA GLY A 103 -6.10 -14.65 -2.30
C GLY A 103 -5.31 -15.18 -1.10
N LEU A 104 -4.45 -16.18 -1.33
CA LEU A 104 -3.58 -16.75 -0.30
C LEU A 104 -2.63 -15.72 0.30
N GLY A 105 -2.03 -14.85 -0.53
CA GLY A 105 -1.19 -13.75 -0.04
C GLY A 105 -1.95 -12.80 0.89
N SER A 106 -3.20 -12.46 0.55
CA SER A 106 -4.06 -11.61 1.38
C SER A 106 -4.42 -12.27 2.72
N GLU A 107 -4.71 -13.57 2.72
CA GLU A 107 -4.98 -14.35 3.94
C GLU A 107 -3.73 -14.44 4.84
N LEU A 108 -2.56 -14.73 4.25
CA LEU A 108 -1.29 -14.78 4.96
C LEU A 108 -0.93 -13.43 5.58
N ALA A 109 -1.08 -12.34 4.84
CA ALA A 109 -0.86 -10.98 5.36
C ALA A 109 -1.78 -10.70 6.55
N ALA A 110 -3.07 -11.03 6.46
CA ALA A 110 -4.01 -10.86 7.58
C ALA A 110 -3.61 -11.66 8.83
N LEU A 111 -3.15 -12.90 8.64
CA LEU A 111 -2.68 -13.75 9.74
C LEU A 111 -1.40 -13.20 10.39
N ARG A 112 -0.41 -12.77 9.60
CA ARG A 112 0.83 -12.16 10.10
C ARG A 112 0.56 -10.88 10.90
N TRP A 113 -0.33 -10.02 10.40
CA TRP A 113 -0.76 -8.82 11.12
C TRP A 113 -1.43 -9.15 12.47
N ARG A 114 -2.30 -10.16 12.52
CA ARG A 114 -2.92 -10.61 13.78
C ARG A 114 -1.89 -11.20 14.74
N GLU A 115 -0.95 -11.99 14.24
CA GLU A 115 0.12 -12.56 15.05
C GLU A 115 0.99 -11.46 15.67
N ALA A 116 1.45 -10.49 14.89
CA ALA A 116 2.26 -9.37 15.37
C ALA A 116 1.49 -8.50 16.38
N ALA A 117 0.20 -8.27 16.16
CA ALA A 117 -0.69 -7.62 17.12
C ALA A 117 -0.80 -8.37 18.47
N LEU A 118 -0.91 -9.70 18.43
CA LEU A 118 -0.96 -10.53 19.64
C LEU A 118 0.38 -10.51 20.38
N ARG A 119 1.50 -10.62 19.66
CA ARG A 119 2.86 -10.50 20.24
C ARG A 119 3.05 -9.14 20.91
N LEU A 120 2.62 -8.05 20.27
CA LEU A 120 2.67 -6.69 20.84
C LEU A 120 1.97 -6.58 22.20
N VAL A 121 0.83 -7.24 22.37
CA VAL A 121 0.06 -7.25 23.63
C VAL A 121 0.70 -8.19 24.66
N GLN A 122 1.26 -9.31 24.21
CA GLN A 122 1.94 -10.27 25.07
C GLN A 122 3.22 -9.70 25.70
N GLU A 123 4.04 -9.01 24.88
CA GLU A 123 5.36 -8.48 25.28
C GLU A 123 5.26 -7.20 26.13
N CYS A 124 4.09 -6.55 26.15
CA CYS A 124 3.96 -5.27 26.83
C CYS A 124 3.74 -5.37 28.35
N PRO A 125 4.18 -4.36 29.11
CA PRO A 125 3.88 -4.25 30.53
C PRO A 125 2.37 -4.27 30.79
N PRO A 126 1.89 -4.90 31.89
CA PRO A 126 0.46 -4.96 32.22
C PRO A 126 -0.24 -3.60 32.23
N ALA A 127 0.46 -2.55 32.64
CA ALA A 127 -0.06 -1.18 32.70
C ALA A 127 -0.39 -0.59 31.32
N GLU A 128 0.32 -1.00 30.25
CA GLU A 128 0.13 -0.47 28.89
C GLU A 128 -0.86 -1.26 28.04
N ARG A 129 -1.21 -2.49 28.47
CA ARG A 129 -2.11 -3.40 27.71
C ARG A 129 -3.44 -2.77 27.30
N PRO A 130 -4.17 -2.07 28.17
CA PRO A 130 -5.47 -1.50 27.81
C PRO A 130 -5.37 -0.51 26.64
N ASP A 131 -4.33 0.33 26.64
CA ASP A 131 -4.14 1.33 25.60
C ASP A 131 -3.65 0.70 24.28
N ARG A 132 -2.74 -0.29 24.34
CA ARG A 132 -2.32 -1.04 23.15
C ARG A 132 -3.50 -1.80 22.51
N LEU A 133 -4.34 -2.44 23.32
CA LEU A 133 -5.55 -3.13 22.84
C LEU A 133 -6.54 -2.18 22.17
N ARG A 134 -6.74 -0.99 22.72
CA ARG A 134 -7.60 0.05 22.10
C ARG A 134 -7.05 0.50 20.75
N LEU A 135 -5.75 0.75 20.65
CA LEU A 135 -5.11 1.20 19.41
C LEU A 135 -5.18 0.12 18.33
N VAL A 136 -4.76 -1.10 18.65
CA VAL A 136 -4.72 -2.22 17.68
C VAL A 136 -6.12 -2.68 17.31
N GLY A 137 -7.07 -2.69 18.25
CA GLY A 137 -8.46 -3.03 17.97
C GLY A 137 -9.20 -2.02 17.10
N ALA A 138 -8.67 -0.80 16.95
CA ALA A 138 -9.24 0.24 16.09
C ALA A 138 -8.83 0.10 14.61
N VAL A 139 -7.90 -0.80 14.28
CA VAL A 139 -7.43 -1.04 12.91
C VAL A 139 -7.77 -2.46 12.45
N ALA A 140 -8.04 -2.61 11.16
CA ALA A 140 -8.20 -3.93 10.54
C ALA A 140 -6.85 -4.67 10.43
N ALA A 141 -6.88 -5.97 10.13
CA ALA A 141 -5.69 -6.79 9.88
C ALA A 141 -5.82 -7.51 8.51
N PRO A 142 -5.03 -7.11 7.48
CA PRO A 142 -4.13 -5.96 7.48
C PRO A 142 -4.91 -4.63 7.53
N PRO A 143 -4.27 -3.52 7.95
CA PRO A 143 -4.97 -2.26 8.09
C PRO A 143 -5.20 -1.58 6.75
N SER A 144 -6.32 -0.85 6.65
CA SER A 144 -6.62 -0.03 5.46
C SER A 144 -5.91 1.31 5.53
N THR A 145 -5.32 1.74 4.42
CA THR A 145 -4.68 3.05 4.27
C THR A 145 -5.67 4.17 3.92
N THR A 146 -6.97 3.85 3.80
CA THR A 146 -8.01 4.80 3.35
C THR A 146 -8.10 6.04 4.25
N SER A 147 -7.96 5.87 5.57
CA SER A 147 -8.01 7.00 6.51
C SER A 147 -6.81 7.94 6.36
N LEU A 148 -5.61 7.39 6.12
CA LEU A 148 -4.40 8.17 5.86
C LEU A 148 -4.53 8.95 4.54
N ALA A 149 -5.00 8.29 3.48
CA ALA A 149 -5.23 8.93 2.19
C ALA A 149 -6.28 10.04 2.26
N ARG A 150 -7.35 9.85 3.05
CA ARG A 150 -8.38 10.88 3.27
C ARG A 150 -7.81 12.11 3.97
N PHE A 151 -6.98 11.91 4.99
CA PHE A 151 -6.31 12.99 5.72
C PHE A 151 -5.42 13.81 4.79
N TRP A 152 -4.58 13.17 3.98
CA TRP A 152 -3.73 13.91 3.04
C TRP A 152 -4.51 14.62 1.94
N ARG A 153 -5.61 14.04 1.44
CA ARG A 153 -6.49 14.71 0.47
C ARG A 153 -7.13 15.99 1.01
N SER A 154 -7.41 16.07 2.32
CA SER A 154 -7.92 17.31 2.93
C SER A 154 -6.83 18.36 3.15
N TRP A 155 -5.56 17.95 3.04
CA TRP A 155 -4.38 18.78 3.17
C TRP A 155 -3.90 19.36 1.83
N LEU A 156 -4.19 18.68 0.72
CA LEU A 156 -3.80 19.11 -0.61
C LEU A 156 -4.67 20.26 -1.16
N PRO A 157 -4.11 21.17 -1.98
CA PRO A 157 -4.87 22.22 -2.63
C PRO A 157 -6.04 21.69 -3.48
N PRO A 158 -7.19 22.40 -3.50
CA PRO A 158 -8.31 22.01 -4.33
C PRO A 158 -7.94 22.11 -5.82
N ARG A 159 -8.50 21.20 -6.64
CA ARG A 159 -8.32 21.14 -8.10
C ARG A 159 -6.91 20.76 -8.59
N MET A 160 -6.04 20.23 -7.72
CA MET A 160 -4.80 19.60 -8.16
C MET A 160 -5.09 18.45 -9.16
N PRO A 161 -4.30 18.27 -10.22
CA PRO A 161 -4.46 17.16 -11.16
C PRO A 161 -4.42 15.79 -10.47
N ALA A 162 -5.30 14.87 -10.89
CA ALA A 162 -5.44 13.55 -10.25
C ALA A 162 -4.11 12.78 -10.17
N ARG A 163 -3.28 12.82 -11.22
CA ARG A 163 -1.96 12.19 -11.24
C ARG A 163 -1.01 12.70 -10.16
N SER A 164 -1.04 14.01 -9.89
CA SER A 164 -0.19 14.64 -8.87
C SER A 164 -0.69 14.30 -7.47
N VAL A 165 -2.01 14.23 -7.28
CA VAL A 165 -2.61 13.74 -6.04
C VAL A 165 -2.21 12.29 -5.79
N THR A 166 -2.27 11.42 -6.80
CA THR A 166 -1.87 10.01 -6.67
C THR A 166 -0.39 9.89 -6.28
N ALA A 167 0.52 10.55 -7.00
CA ALA A 167 1.95 10.51 -6.71
C ALA A 167 2.26 11.01 -5.28
N PHE A 168 1.61 12.10 -4.85
CA PHE A 168 1.76 12.58 -3.47
C PHE A 168 1.27 11.56 -2.44
N LEU A 169 0.11 10.93 -2.68
CA LEU A 169 -0.42 9.92 -1.76
C LEU A 169 0.45 8.68 -1.71
N GLU A 170 1.04 8.25 -2.82
CA GLU A 170 1.99 7.14 -2.86
C GLU A 170 3.24 7.43 -2.02
N ALA A 171 3.74 8.66 -2.04
CA ALA A 171 4.87 9.08 -1.20
C ALA A 171 4.50 9.28 0.28
N ALA A 172 3.29 9.79 0.56
CA ALA A 172 2.89 10.20 1.91
C ALA A 172 2.21 9.10 2.72
N VAL A 173 1.57 8.12 2.08
CA VAL A 173 0.80 7.07 2.74
C VAL A 173 1.61 5.76 2.75
N PRO A 174 2.15 5.34 3.91
CA PRO A 174 2.96 4.13 3.96
C PRO A 174 2.10 2.89 3.67
N PRO A 175 2.55 1.98 2.78
CA PRO A 175 1.92 0.68 2.64
C PRO A 175 2.14 -0.14 3.93
N PRO A 176 1.14 -0.91 4.39
CA PRO A 176 1.34 -1.84 5.49
C PRO A 176 2.36 -2.93 5.08
N PRO A 177 3.39 -3.22 5.89
CA PRO A 177 4.33 -4.30 5.57
C PRO A 177 3.64 -5.68 5.50
N ASP A 178 4.12 -6.54 4.60
CA ASP A 178 3.61 -7.91 4.41
C ASP A 178 3.91 -8.85 5.58
N ASP A 179 4.98 -8.56 6.34
CA ASP A 179 5.39 -9.27 7.55
C ASP A 179 5.73 -8.25 8.66
N PRO A 180 4.73 -7.73 9.37
CA PRO A 180 4.91 -6.63 10.31
C PRO A 180 5.58 -7.09 11.60
N LEU A 181 6.48 -6.26 12.14
CA LEU A 181 6.92 -6.35 13.52
C LEU A 181 5.87 -5.79 14.50
N PRO A 182 5.88 -6.21 15.78
CA PRO A 182 5.03 -5.62 16.82
C PRO A 182 5.10 -4.09 16.90
N ALA A 183 6.30 -3.52 16.75
CA ALA A 183 6.52 -2.07 16.74
C ALA A 183 5.84 -1.39 15.54
N GLN A 184 5.94 -1.98 14.34
CA GLN A 184 5.29 -1.48 13.13
C GLN A 184 3.75 -1.53 13.23
N VAL A 185 3.20 -2.57 13.85
CA VAL A 185 1.76 -2.64 14.14
C VAL A 185 1.33 -1.49 15.06
N LEU A 186 2.11 -1.24 16.11
CA LEU A 186 1.83 -0.13 17.04
C LEU A 186 1.96 1.23 16.35
N ALA A 187 2.99 1.43 15.53
CA ALA A 187 3.23 2.65 14.77
C ALA A 187 2.07 2.93 13.80
N PHE A 188 1.63 1.93 13.04
CA PHE A 188 0.49 2.06 12.15
C PHE A 188 -0.81 2.37 12.90
N ALA A 189 -1.06 1.69 14.03
CA ALA A 189 -2.24 1.97 14.86
C ALA A 189 -2.22 3.41 15.42
N ARG A 190 -1.04 3.92 15.79
CA ARG A 190 -0.84 5.32 16.19
C ARG A 190 -1.04 6.29 15.02
N LEU A 191 -0.57 5.98 13.81
CA LEU A 191 -0.86 6.76 12.59
C LEU A 191 -2.37 6.85 12.35
N HIS A 192 -3.06 5.71 12.41
CA HIS A 192 -4.51 5.67 12.26
C HIS A 192 -5.20 6.54 13.31
N ALA A 193 -4.82 6.41 14.58
CA ALA A 193 -5.36 7.25 15.67
C ALA A 193 -5.02 8.74 15.49
N PHE A 194 -3.87 9.07 14.91
CA PHE A 194 -3.47 10.44 14.61
C PHE A 194 -4.38 11.06 13.53
N VAL A 195 -4.60 10.37 12.41
CA VAL A 195 -5.38 10.92 11.28
C VAL A 195 -6.89 10.86 11.47
N THR A 196 -7.38 10.01 12.37
CA THR A 196 -8.82 9.88 12.67
C THR A 196 -9.27 10.78 13.81
N ARG A 197 -8.34 11.44 14.51
CA ARG A 197 -8.69 12.48 15.48
C ARG A 197 -9.43 13.61 14.76
N PRO A 198 -10.56 14.09 15.30
CA PRO A 198 -11.16 15.32 14.81
C PRO A 198 -10.10 16.42 14.89
N CYS A 199 -9.86 17.15 13.80
CA CYS A 199 -9.11 18.40 13.85
C CYS A 199 -9.85 19.31 14.85
N GLY A 200 -9.33 19.47 16.08
CA GLY A 200 -10.00 20.25 17.14
C GLY A 200 -10.21 21.70 16.67
N GLY A 201 -11.27 22.42 17.03
CA GLY A 201 -12.29 22.26 18.06
C GLY A 201 -12.70 23.67 18.50
N GLY A 202 -13.83 24.16 17.98
CA GLY A 202 -14.36 25.51 18.25
C GLY A 202 -15.19 26.02 17.07
N ALA A 203 -16.29 26.74 17.33
CA ALA A 203 -17.10 27.37 16.29
C ALA A 203 -16.21 28.32 15.47
N GLY A 204 -15.84 27.91 14.25
CA GLY A 204 -14.80 28.54 13.43
C GLY A 204 -13.59 27.66 13.10
N ALA A 205 -13.63 26.34 13.33
CA ALA A 205 -12.55 25.41 12.99
C ALA A 205 -12.19 25.49 11.49
N GLY A 206 -11.04 26.09 11.20
CA GLY A 206 -10.45 26.12 9.87
C GLY A 206 -10.07 24.71 9.38
N SER A 207 -9.86 24.58 8.07
CA SER A 207 -9.36 23.37 7.41
C SER A 207 -8.14 22.80 8.13
N CYS A 208 -7.99 21.46 8.15
CA CYS A 208 -6.75 20.79 8.57
C CYS A 208 -5.55 21.14 7.66
N GLN A 209 -5.79 21.93 6.60
CA GLN A 209 -4.78 22.47 5.69
C GLN A 209 -3.95 23.57 6.38
N PRO A 210 -2.61 23.56 6.25
CA PRO A 210 -1.75 24.65 6.69
C PRO A 210 -2.00 25.88 5.84
N ARG A 211 -1.85 27.04 6.46
CA ARG A 211 -2.05 28.35 5.81
C ARG A 211 -1.19 28.54 4.56
N ALA A 212 -0.03 27.90 4.48
CA ALA A 212 0.88 27.95 3.33
C ALA A 212 0.27 27.41 2.02
N HIS A 213 -0.68 26.48 2.10
CA HIS A 213 -1.30 25.84 0.92
C HIS A 213 -2.62 26.49 0.47
N GLY A 214 -3.08 27.55 1.17
CA GLY A 214 -4.35 28.21 0.89
C GLY A 214 -4.32 29.29 -0.20
N VAL A 215 -3.15 29.59 -0.80
CA VAL A 215 -2.94 30.83 -1.59
C VAL A 215 -2.51 30.59 -3.06
N THR A 216 -2.30 29.34 -3.49
CA THR A 216 -1.74 29.05 -4.83
C THR A 216 -2.78 28.52 -5.83
N GLU A 217 -2.66 28.95 -7.09
CA GLU A 217 -3.44 28.43 -8.22
C GLU A 217 -3.11 26.95 -8.46
N ALA A 218 -4.11 26.11 -8.74
CA ALA A 218 -3.98 24.65 -8.74
C ALA A 218 -2.87 24.09 -9.66
N ARG A 219 -2.60 24.77 -10.79
CA ARG A 219 -1.54 24.38 -11.73
C ARG A 219 -0.14 24.69 -11.17
N ALA A 220 0.01 25.80 -10.45
CA ALA A 220 1.27 26.16 -9.79
C ALA A 220 1.56 25.19 -8.63
N SER A 221 0.53 24.77 -7.89
CA SER A 221 0.69 23.73 -6.86
C SER A 221 1.15 22.39 -7.46
N ALA A 222 0.62 21.97 -8.60
CA ALA A 222 1.03 20.70 -9.22
C ALA A 222 2.53 20.67 -9.61
N VAL A 223 3.05 21.81 -10.09
CA VAL A 223 4.48 21.96 -10.41
C VAL A 223 5.33 21.96 -9.14
N LEU A 224 4.88 22.67 -8.09
CA LEU A 224 5.55 22.69 -6.79
C LEU A 224 5.74 21.27 -6.23
N TYR A 225 4.66 20.49 -6.12
CA TYR A 225 4.74 19.15 -5.52
C TYR A 225 5.55 18.15 -6.36
N ALA A 226 5.60 18.32 -7.69
CA ALA A 226 6.48 17.52 -8.53
C ALA A 226 7.95 17.84 -8.26
N GLY A 227 8.33 19.13 -8.22
CA GLY A 227 9.69 19.54 -7.90
C GLY A 227 10.09 19.18 -6.46
N LEU A 228 9.16 19.25 -5.51
CA LEU A 228 9.41 18.81 -4.13
C LEU A 228 9.65 17.29 -4.06
N ALA A 229 8.92 16.48 -4.82
CA ALA A 229 9.14 15.04 -4.84
C ALA A 229 10.56 14.70 -5.33
N GLU A 230 11.00 15.33 -6.42
CA GLU A 230 12.36 15.15 -6.94
C GLU A 230 13.43 15.59 -5.92
N ALA A 231 13.24 16.75 -5.28
CA ALA A 231 14.15 17.23 -4.24
C ALA A 231 14.20 16.30 -3.02
N TYR A 232 13.06 15.73 -2.60
CA TYR A 232 12.99 14.77 -1.49
C TYR A 232 13.65 13.44 -1.84
N ASP A 233 13.54 12.96 -3.07
CA ASP A 233 14.24 11.76 -3.52
C ASP A 233 15.76 11.92 -3.47
N LEU A 234 16.27 13.07 -3.93
CA LEU A 234 17.68 13.43 -3.85
C LEU A 234 18.15 13.55 -2.40
N ALA A 235 17.42 14.29 -1.56
CA ALA A 235 17.75 14.40 -0.14
C ALA A 235 17.68 13.05 0.60
N GLY A 236 16.71 12.20 0.26
CA GLY A 236 16.58 10.84 0.78
C GLY A 236 17.79 9.96 0.43
N ALA A 237 18.37 10.13 -0.77
CA ALA A 237 19.59 9.43 -1.15
C ALA A 237 20.79 9.86 -0.29
N GLU A 238 20.92 11.14 0.02
CA GLU A 238 21.96 11.65 0.93
C GLU A 238 21.75 11.20 2.38
N LEU A 239 20.51 11.21 2.86
CA LEU A 239 20.15 10.70 4.19
C LEU A 239 20.53 9.21 4.36
N ARG A 240 20.25 8.37 3.35
CA ARG A 240 20.67 6.95 3.38
C ARG A 240 22.18 6.76 3.43
N ARG A 241 22.96 7.71 2.93
CA ARG A 241 24.43 7.72 3.02
C ARG A 241 24.94 8.24 4.37
N GLY A 242 24.06 8.76 5.23
CA GLY A 242 24.43 9.40 6.49
C GLY A 242 25.09 10.77 6.27
N ALA A 243 24.78 11.46 5.17
CA ALA A 243 25.32 12.77 4.89
C ALA A 243 24.63 13.86 5.74
N GLU A 244 25.43 14.77 6.28
CA GLU A 244 24.94 15.94 6.99
C GLU A 244 24.24 16.94 6.04
N PRO A 245 23.25 17.71 6.53
CA PRO A 245 22.60 18.78 5.78
C PRO A 245 23.60 19.71 5.12
N SER A 246 23.60 19.75 3.79
CA SER A 246 24.57 20.52 3.04
C SER A 246 23.98 21.08 1.74
N PRO A 247 24.52 22.21 1.24
CA PRO A 247 24.13 22.73 -0.07
C PRO A 247 24.46 21.72 -1.17
N GLY A 248 23.60 21.64 -2.18
CA GLY A 248 23.77 20.74 -3.33
C GLY A 248 22.51 20.67 -4.20
N GLU A 249 22.51 19.72 -5.12
CA GLU A 249 21.43 19.55 -6.11
C GLU A 249 20.04 19.42 -5.47
N ALA A 250 19.94 18.70 -4.33
CA ALA A 250 18.68 18.53 -3.61
C ALA A 250 18.14 19.88 -3.07
N LEU A 251 19.01 20.72 -2.50
CA LEU A 251 18.64 22.04 -1.98
C LEU A 251 18.31 23.02 -3.11
N ASP A 252 19.09 23.01 -4.19
CA ASP A 252 18.84 23.89 -5.33
C ASP A 252 17.52 23.54 -6.03
N GLY A 253 17.22 22.25 -6.23
CA GLY A 253 15.92 21.80 -6.73
C GLY A 253 14.75 22.17 -5.81
N PHE A 254 14.94 22.05 -4.48
CA PHE A 254 13.95 22.47 -3.49
C PHE A 254 13.64 23.97 -3.57
N VAL A 255 14.67 24.81 -3.62
CA VAL A 255 14.51 26.28 -3.72
C VAL A 255 13.91 26.66 -5.08
N ASP A 256 14.35 26.03 -6.18
CA ASP A 256 13.84 26.29 -7.52
C ASP A 256 12.34 25.96 -7.64
N ALA A 257 11.88 24.85 -7.04
CA ALA A 257 10.47 24.47 -7.03
C ALA A 257 9.59 25.57 -6.40
N TYR A 258 10.06 26.17 -5.29
CA TYR A 258 9.37 27.30 -4.67
C TYR A 258 9.52 28.59 -5.47
N ALA A 259 10.71 28.92 -5.96
CA ALA A 259 10.98 30.13 -6.72
C ALA A 259 10.11 30.19 -7.99
N SER A 260 10.08 29.09 -8.74
CA SER A 260 9.24 28.92 -9.94
C SER A 260 7.75 29.08 -9.62
N THR A 261 7.28 28.50 -8.52
CA THR A 261 5.87 28.60 -8.10
C THR A 261 5.46 30.01 -7.72
N TYR A 262 6.34 30.75 -7.03
CA TYR A 262 6.09 32.13 -6.63
C TYR A 262 6.48 33.16 -7.70
N SER A 263 6.92 32.73 -8.88
CA SER A 263 7.50 33.62 -9.93
C SER A 263 8.58 34.55 -9.36
N ALA A 264 9.37 34.04 -8.42
CA ALA A 264 10.46 34.73 -7.76
C ALA A 264 11.80 34.27 -8.33
N ARG A 265 12.84 35.09 -8.17
CA ARG A 265 14.22 34.67 -8.45
C ARG A 265 14.84 34.10 -7.19
N ASP A 266 15.62 33.04 -7.35
CA ASP A 266 16.47 32.54 -6.29
C ASP A 266 17.51 33.60 -5.90
N THR A 267 17.34 34.16 -4.71
CA THR A 267 18.18 35.20 -4.13
C THR A 267 18.35 34.94 -2.64
N PRO A 268 19.43 35.41 -1.99
CA PRO A 268 19.58 35.26 -0.54
C PRO A 268 18.42 35.85 0.27
N ALA A 269 17.78 36.91 -0.24
CA ALA A 269 16.58 37.49 0.38
C ALA A 269 15.37 36.54 0.26
N PHE A 270 15.17 35.93 -0.91
CA PHE A 270 14.14 34.91 -1.12
C PHE A 270 14.36 33.69 -0.23
N ARG A 271 15.59 33.14 -0.20
CA ARG A 271 15.95 31.99 0.64
C ARG A 271 15.66 32.26 2.14
N ARG A 272 15.94 33.47 2.65
CA ARG A 272 15.58 33.88 4.02
C ARG A 272 14.07 33.92 4.27
N VAL A 273 13.31 34.50 3.34
CA VAL A 273 11.85 34.55 3.45
C VAL A 273 11.24 33.15 3.37
N LEU A 274 11.80 32.28 2.52
CA LEU A 274 11.37 30.89 2.38
C LEU A 274 11.61 30.11 3.67
N ALA A 275 12.82 30.16 4.24
CA ALA A 275 13.13 29.50 5.52
C ALA A 275 12.15 29.92 6.64
N GLY A 276 11.89 31.23 6.79
CA GLY A 276 10.95 31.72 7.79
C GLY A 276 9.48 31.35 7.54
N ARG A 277 9.10 31.02 6.30
CA ARG A 277 7.75 30.55 5.94
C ARG A 277 7.57 29.03 6.11
N LEU A 278 8.66 28.29 5.97
CA LEU A 278 8.70 26.84 6.11
C LEU A 278 8.94 26.39 7.55
N ALA A 279 9.36 27.30 8.43
CA ALA A 279 9.47 27.06 9.86
C ALA A 279 8.17 26.44 10.44
N ASP A 280 8.37 25.36 11.20
CA ASP A 280 7.52 24.17 11.39
C ASP A 280 6.00 24.33 11.67
N ASP A 281 5.22 23.34 11.20
CA ASP A 281 3.99 22.88 11.88
C ASP A 281 4.29 21.57 12.63
N PRO A 282 4.56 21.61 13.94
CA PRO A 282 5.08 20.47 14.73
C PRO A 282 4.14 19.27 14.84
N ARG A 283 2.94 19.34 14.24
CA ARG A 283 1.98 18.24 14.23
C ARG A 283 2.34 17.17 13.20
N ILE A 284 3.05 17.52 12.14
CA ILE A 284 3.32 16.61 11.02
C ILE A 284 4.60 15.80 11.22
N ASP A 285 5.53 16.29 12.03
CA ASP A 285 6.77 15.57 12.40
C ASP A 285 6.42 14.23 13.02
N ARG A 286 5.42 14.21 13.92
CA ARG A 286 4.94 12.97 14.53
C ARG A 286 4.34 11.98 13.53
N TYR A 287 3.71 12.47 12.46
CA TYR A 287 3.24 11.60 11.38
C TYR A 287 4.44 10.96 10.66
N TRP A 288 5.46 11.75 10.33
CA TRP A 288 6.64 11.26 9.62
C TRP A 288 7.50 10.33 10.46
N GLU A 289 7.66 10.57 11.77
CA GLU A 289 8.31 9.64 12.70
C GLU A 289 7.64 8.27 12.68
N LEU A 290 6.31 8.24 12.79
CA LEU A 290 5.55 6.99 12.78
C LEU A 290 5.56 6.33 11.40
N THR A 291 5.53 7.12 10.32
CA THR A 291 5.68 6.60 8.95
C THR A 291 7.04 5.94 8.78
N ALA A 292 8.13 6.58 9.24
CA ALA A 292 9.47 6.02 9.22
C ALA A 292 9.51 4.68 9.98
N GLU A 293 8.92 4.61 11.17
CA GLU A 293 8.84 3.36 11.95
C GLU A 293 8.09 2.25 11.19
N VAL A 294 7.03 2.58 10.44
CA VAL A 294 6.26 1.60 9.64
C VAL A 294 7.06 1.06 8.46
N ILE A 295 7.78 1.91 7.73
CA ILE A 295 8.44 1.53 6.46
C ILE A 295 9.87 1.00 6.66
N SER A 296 10.49 1.27 7.81
CA SER A 296 11.88 0.87 8.07
C SER A 296 12.03 -0.64 8.25
N ALA A 297 13.09 -1.19 7.67
CA ALA A 297 13.41 -2.62 7.82
C ALA A 297 13.88 -2.95 9.25
N PRO A 298 13.62 -4.18 9.74
CA PRO A 298 14.10 -4.64 11.04
C PRO A 298 15.62 -4.49 11.21
N GLY A 299 16.06 -3.76 12.23
CA GLY A 299 17.48 -3.60 12.58
C GLY A 299 18.30 -2.75 11.60
N GLY A 300 17.66 -2.15 10.60
CA GLY A 300 18.28 -1.18 9.69
C GLY A 300 18.18 0.27 10.22
N PRO A 301 18.91 1.21 9.57
CA PRO A 301 18.66 2.64 9.80
C PRO A 301 17.23 3.00 9.39
N PRO A 302 16.65 4.07 9.98
CA PRO A 302 15.33 4.52 9.61
C PRO A 302 15.30 4.95 8.14
N GLU A 303 14.30 4.49 7.40
CA GLU A 303 14.13 4.89 6.00
C GLU A 303 13.69 6.36 5.92
N PRO A 304 14.31 7.17 5.05
CA PRO A 304 13.90 8.56 4.88
C PRO A 304 12.44 8.69 4.45
N THR A 305 11.75 9.61 5.09
CA THR A 305 10.40 10.05 4.72
C THR A 305 10.46 11.43 4.06
N PRO A 306 9.40 11.85 3.34
CA PRO A 306 9.28 13.23 2.86
C PRO A 306 9.45 14.27 3.97
N GLY A 307 9.02 13.98 5.21
CA GLY A 307 9.25 14.85 6.36
C GLY A 307 10.71 15.00 6.72
N THR A 308 11.41 13.88 6.95
CA THR A 308 12.83 13.93 7.28
C THR A 308 13.68 14.53 6.16
N ALA A 309 13.29 14.33 4.90
CA ALA A 309 13.91 14.97 3.75
C ALA A 309 13.67 16.48 3.73
N HIS A 310 12.45 16.92 4.06
CA HIS A 310 12.11 18.33 4.23
C HIS A 310 12.97 18.98 5.32
N ASP A 311 13.08 18.34 6.49
CA ASP A 311 13.87 18.84 7.63
C ASP A 311 15.36 18.94 7.27
N TRP A 312 15.89 17.94 6.57
CA TRP A 312 17.27 17.95 6.07
C TRP A 312 17.52 19.12 5.10
N LEU A 313 16.59 19.37 4.18
CA LEU A 313 16.67 20.49 3.23
C LEU A 313 16.52 21.85 3.92
N LEU A 314 15.65 21.96 4.94
CA LEU A 314 15.49 23.17 5.72
C LEU A 314 16.76 23.48 6.53
N ALA A 315 17.36 22.47 7.16
CA ALA A 315 18.64 22.61 7.86
C ALA A 315 19.77 23.03 6.90
N ALA A 316 19.82 22.46 5.69
CA ALA A 316 20.79 22.86 4.67
C ALA A 316 20.59 24.32 4.22
N LEU A 317 19.34 24.76 4.07
CA LEU A 317 18.98 26.14 3.75
C LEU A 317 19.41 27.12 4.85
N GLU A 318 19.14 26.78 6.12
CA GLU A 318 19.52 27.58 7.29
C GLU A 318 21.03 27.69 7.45
N ALA A 319 21.76 26.59 7.28
CA ALA A 319 23.21 26.54 7.33
C ALA A 319 23.84 27.46 6.27
N GLN A 320 23.31 27.46 5.04
CA GLN A 320 23.78 28.34 3.96
C GLN A 320 23.52 29.83 4.25
N LEU A 321 22.45 30.14 4.97
CA LEU A 321 22.09 31.50 5.36
C LEU A 321 22.87 32.01 6.59
N GLY A 322 23.72 31.16 7.19
CA GLY A 322 24.45 31.47 8.43
C GLY A 322 23.53 31.59 9.64
N MET A 323 22.32 31.02 9.56
CA MET A 323 21.37 30.94 10.66
C MET A 323 21.71 29.66 11.43
N ALA A 324 22.52 29.75 12.49
CA ALA A 324 22.86 28.58 13.29
C ALA A 324 21.60 27.99 13.93
N ALA A 325 21.43 26.67 13.81
CA ALA A 325 20.38 25.89 14.45
C ALA A 325 20.51 25.97 15.98
N ASP A 326 19.67 26.77 16.64
CA ASP A 326 19.48 26.72 18.09
C ASP A 326 18.55 25.55 18.44
N HIS A 327 19.04 24.33 18.23
CA HIS A 327 18.36 23.10 18.64
C HIS A 327 19.00 22.55 19.91
N GLY A 328 18.58 23.09 21.07
CA GLY A 328 18.78 22.40 22.35
C GLY A 328 18.82 23.28 23.60
N GLY A 329 17.68 23.48 24.26
CA GLY A 329 17.67 23.78 25.69
C GLY A 329 16.59 24.74 26.20
N ALA A 330 15.59 24.17 26.89
CA ALA A 330 14.82 24.81 27.96
C ALA A 330 13.91 26.02 27.61
N ARG A 331 12.69 25.74 27.13
CA ARG A 331 11.56 26.66 27.33
C ARG A 331 11.03 26.57 28.76
N ARG A 332 11.49 27.46 29.63
CA ARG A 332 10.71 28.00 30.77
C ARG A 332 10.85 29.52 30.76
N GLY A 333 9.72 30.23 30.71
CA GLY A 333 9.68 31.67 31.02
C GLY A 333 8.89 32.50 30.03
N THR A 334 7.57 32.53 30.21
CA THR A 334 6.66 33.63 29.86
C THR A 334 7.25 35.01 30.19
N VAL A 335 7.11 36.01 29.29
CA VAL A 335 6.47 37.33 29.54
C VAL A 335 6.13 37.95 28.17
N GLY A 336 4.95 38.56 28.08
CA GLY A 336 4.36 39.11 26.85
C GLY A 336 4.95 40.44 26.35
N GLY A 337 4.67 40.72 25.08
CA GLY A 337 4.90 42.01 24.43
C GLY A 337 3.89 42.19 23.28
N ALA A 338 3.19 43.31 23.30
CA ALA A 338 2.06 43.68 22.44
C ALA A 338 2.45 43.87 20.94
N PRO A 339 1.50 43.80 20.00
CA PRO A 339 1.78 43.98 18.57
C PRO A 339 1.89 45.47 18.20
N VAL A 340 3.00 45.84 17.55
CA VAL A 340 3.16 47.16 16.91
C VAL A 340 2.53 47.12 15.52
N SER A 341 1.57 48.02 15.31
CA SER A 341 0.90 48.31 14.05
C SER A 341 1.82 49.13 13.14
N VAL A 342 1.94 48.75 11.87
CA VAL A 342 2.52 49.61 10.83
C VAL A 342 1.52 49.65 9.67
N ALA A 343 0.92 50.81 9.47
CA ALA A 343 0.20 51.19 8.26
C ALA A 343 1.17 51.86 7.26
N PRO A 344 0.93 51.77 5.94
CA PRO A 344 1.83 52.28 4.93
C PRO A 344 1.59 53.77 4.64
N ALA A 345 2.65 54.46 4.24
CA ALA A 345 2.61 55.73 3.50
C ALA A 345 3.07 55.47 2.06
#